data_AF-A0A7R9LNQ7-F1
#
_entry.id   AF-A0A7R9LNQ7-F1
#
_cell.length_a   1.000
_cell.length_b   1.000
_cell.length_c   1.000
_cell.angle_alpha   90.00
_cell.angle_beta   90.00
_cell.angle_gamma   90.00
#
_symmetry.space_group_name_H-M   'P 1'
#
loop_
_entity.id
_entity.type
_entity.pdbx_description
1 polymer ?
#
loop_
_entity_poly.entity_id
_entity_poly.type
_entity_poly.pdbx_seq_one_letter_code
_entity_poly.pdbx_strand_id
1 'polypeptide(L)'
;MGKLTLLLVLGVCIAGSLQSPRGFRNVDHLIEYINNANTTWKAGKNFDDSYSLEYVRGLMGVRRPEGALDYVESAAPVYSGVDIPDEFDPRVQWPECKSLSEIRDQGSCGGCWAFSSVEAMTDRLCIASKGKQQVELSGEDMV
;
A
#
# COMPACT_ATOMS: atom_id res chain seq x y z
N MET A 1 -30.02 43.34 -32.15
CA MET A 1 -30.09 41.90 -31.83
C MET A 1 -28.67 41.36 -31.60
N GLY A 2 -28.04 41.60 -30.45
CA GLY A 2 -26.62 41.22 -30.30
C GLY A 2 -25.94 41.37 -28.93
N LYS A 3 -26.68 41.41 -27.82
CA LYS A 3 -26.06 41.50 -26.48
C LYS A 3 -26.65 40.56 -25.42
N LEU A 4 -27.64 39.72 -25.76
CA LEU A 4 -28.30 38.84 -24.79
C LEU A 4 -27.79 37.39 -24.79
N THR A 5 -27.04 36.98 -25.81
CA THR A 5 -26.59 35.59 -25.98
C THR A 5 -25.26 35.26 -25.29
N LEU A 6 -24.49 36.27 -24.86
CA LEU A 6 -23.14 36.05 -24.31
C LEU A 6 -23.12 35.75 -22.80
N LEU A 7 -24.16 36.12 -22.06
CA LEU A 7 -24.22 35.94 -20.59
C LEU A 7 -24.65 34.53 -20.18
N LEU A 8 -25.33 33.78 -21.05
CA LEU A 8 -25.78 32.41 -20.75
C LEU A 8 -24.67 31.37 -20.91
N VAL A 9 -23.61 31.65 -21.67
CA VAL A 9 -22.50 30.70 -21.90
C VAL A 9 -21.48 30.72 -20.75
N LEU A 10 -21.34 31.85 -20.03
CA LEU A 10 -20.46 31.95 -18.85
C LEU A 10 -21.07 31.37 -17.57
N GLY A 11 -22.40 31.28 -17.46
CA GLY A 11 -23.08 30.75 -16.27
C GLY A 11 -23.09 29.22 -16.16
N VAL A 12 -22.91 28.50 -17.27
CA VAL A 12 -23.00 27.02 -17.30
C VAL A 12 -21.66 26.34 -16.98
N CYS A 13 -20.52 27.03 -17.17
CA CYS A 13 -19.20 26.44 -16.92
C CYS A 13 -18.79 26.41 -15.43
N ILE A 14 -19.50 27.12 -14.54
CA ILE A 14 -19.14 27.19 -13.11
C ILE A 14 -19.93 26.17 -12.26
N ALA A 15 -21.05 25.64 -12.76
CA ALA A 15 -21.89 24.69 -12.01
C ALA A 15 -21.46 23.21 -12.15
N GLY A 16 -20.48 22.90 -13.00
CA GLY A 16 -20.14 21.52 -13.39
C GLY A 16 -18.93 20.88 -12.71
N SER A 17 -18.16 21.58 -11.88
CA SER A 17 -16.86 21.08 -11.40
C SER A 17 -16.63 21.18 -9.90
N LEU A 18 -17.69 21.04 -9.09
CA LEU A 18 -17.55 20.80 -7.65
C LEU A 18 -18.36 19.57 -7.19
N GLN A 19 -18.32 18.47 -7.96
CA GLN A 19 -18.57 17.17 -7.34
C GLN A 19 -17.30 16.80 -6.58
N SER A 20 -17.27 17.19 -5.31
CA SER A 20 -16.41 16.56 -4.31
C SER A 20 -16.50 15.05 -4.54
N PRO A 21 -15.37 14.33 -4.66
CA PRO A 21 -15.38 12.88 -4.77
C PRO A 21 -16.33 12.36 -3.70
N ARG A 22 -17.18 11.36 -4.00
CA ARG A 22 -18.02 10.74 -2.97
C ARG A 22 -17.09 10.14 -1.92
N GLY A 23 -16.74 10.95 -0.92
CA GLY A 23 -15.74 10.64 0.09
C GLY A 23 -16.15 9.40 0.84
N PHE A 24 -15.17 8.75 1.44
CA PHE A 24 -15.40 7.62 2.34
C PHE A 24 -16.21 8.12 3.55
N ARG A 25 -17.54 7.98 3.51
CA ARG A 25 -18.43 8.51 4.54
C ARG A 25 -18.37 7.63 5.79
N ASN A 26 -18.53 8.27 6.96
CA ASN A 26 -18.66 7.63 8.29
C ASN A 26 -17.40 6.92 8.80
N VAL A 27 -16.20 7.35 8.40
CA VAL A 27 -14.93 6.81 8.94
C VAL A 27 -14.85 6.99 10.45
N ASP A 28 -15.29 8.13 10.97
CA ASP A 28 -15.22 8.43 12.41
C ASP A 28 -16.08 7.45 13.22
N HIS A 29 -17.28 7.12 12.73
CA HIS A 29 -18.15 6.12 13.35
C HIS A 29 -17.53 4.71 13.30
N LEU A 30 -16.84 4.37 12.20
CA LEU A 30 -16.11 3.11 12.09
C LEU A 30 -14.94 3.05 13.08
N ILE A 31 -14.19 4.15 13.24
CA ILE A 31 -13.10 4.25 14.20
C ILE A 31 -13.62 4.07 15.63
N GLU A 32 -14.72 4.73 15.99
CA GLU A 32 -15.35 4.60 17.30
C GLU A 32 -15.84 3.17 17.54
N TYR A 33 -16.54 2.58 16.57
CA TYR A 33 -16.99 1.19 16.65
C TYR A 33 -15.83 0.21 16.92
N ILE A 34 -14.74 0.33 16.16
CA ILE A 34 -13.57 -0.54 16.33
C ILE A 34 -12.93 -0.35 17.70
N ASN A 35 -12.72 0.89 18.13
CA ASN A 35 -12.07 1.20 19.41
C ASN A 35 -12.93 0.75 20.61
N ASN A 36 -14.25 0.66 20.45
CA ASN A 36 -15.16 0.13 21.47
C ASN A 36 -15.28 -1.41 21.46
N ALA A 37 -14.75 -2.10 20.45
CA ALA A 37 -14.84 -3.55 20.32
C ALA A 37 -13.80 -4.33 21.15
N ASN A 38 -13.01 -3.66 21.99
CA ASN A 38 -11.97 -4.25 22.84
C ASN A 38 -10.98 -5.16 22.08
N THR A 39 -10.44 -4.65 20.98
CA THR A 39 -9.43 -5.33 20.16
C THR A 39 -8.02 -5.06 20.70
N THR A 40 -7.01 -5.73 20.13
CA THR A 40 -5.59 -5.54 20.49
C THR A 40 -4.94 -4.33 19.84
N TRP A 41 -5.65 -3.59 19.00
CA TRP A 41 -5.13 -2.47 18.21
C TRP A 41 -6.09 -1.28 18.27
N LYS A 42 -5.57 -0.09 17.99
CA LYS A 42 -6.35 1.16 18.02
C LYS A 42 -6.53 1.70 16.60
N ALA A 43 -7.77 2.00 16.22
CA ALA A 43 -8.09 2.64 14.94
C ALA A 43 -7.91 4.16 15.00
N GLY A 44 -7.51 4.74 13.87
CA GLY A 44 -7.36 6.18 13.65
C GLY A 44 -7.50 6.55 12.16
N LYS A 45 -7.54 7.85 11.86
CA LYS A 45 -7.71 8.37 10.50
C LYS A 45 -6.36 8.48 9.79
N ASN A 46 -6.12 7.61 8.81
CA ASN A 46 -4.92 7.62 7.96
C ASN A 46 -5.14 8.35 6.62
N PHE A 47 -6.37 8.35 6.11
CA PHE A 47 -6.77 9.07 4.90
C PHE A 47 -7.71 10.21 5.29
N ASP A 48 -7.40 11.43 4.86
CA ASP A 48 -8.30 12.56 5.05
C ASP A 48 -9.47 12.56 4.05
N ASP A 49 -10.40 13.50 4.21
CA ASP A 49 -11.65 13.53 3.44
C ASP A 49 -11.46 13.93 1.96
N SER A 50 -10.24 14.33 1.56
CA SER A 50 -9.90 14.59 0.16
C SER A 50 -9.76 13.29 -0.66
N TYR A 51 -9.51 12.15 -0.01
CA TYR A 51 -9.36 10.86 -0.67
C TYR A 51 -10.71 10.21 -0.97
N SER A 52 -10.86 9.70 -2.20
CA SER A 52 -12.05 8.97 -2.60
C SER A 52 -11.97 7.49 -2.19
N LEU A 53 -13.13 6.84 -2.03
CA LEU A 53 -13.15 5.39 -1.84
C LEU A 53 -12.55 4.64 -3.05
N GLU A 54 -12.63 5.22 -4.24
CA GLU A 54 -11.98 4.67 -5.44
C GLU A 54 -10.46 4.69 -5.32
N TYR A 55 -9.89 5.79 -4.83
CA TYR A 55 -8.45 5.88 -4.55
C TYR A 55 -8.02 4.82 -3.54
N VAL A 56 -8.71 4.70 -2.40
CA VAL A 56 -8.39 3.70 -1.36
C VAL A 56 -8.50 2.27 -1.90
N ARG A 57 -9.49 2.00 -2.77
CA ARG A 57 -9.58 0.71 -3.48
C ARG A 57 -8.43 0.49 -4.46
N GLY A 58 -7.99 1.54 -5.14
CA GLY A 58 -6.86 1.51 -6.07
C GLY A 58 -5.55 1.08 -5.40
N LEU A 59 -5.38 1.33 -4.10
CA LEU A 59 -4.20 0.89 -3.34
C LEU A 59 -4.13 -0.66 -3.19
N MET A 60 -5.26 -1.37 -3.32
CA MET A 60 -5.35 -2.83 -3.15
C MET A 60 -5.16 -3.58 -4.48
N GLY A 61 -3.95 -3.55 -5.03
CA GLY A 61 -3.70 -4.01 -6.41
C GLY A 61 -3.48 -5.51 -6.63
N VAL A 62 -3.44 -6.34 -5.58
CA VAL A 62 -3.22 -7.78 -5.73
C VAL A 62 -4.42 -8.45 -6.41
N ARG A 63 -4.17 -9.16 -7.51
CA ARG A 63 -5.18 -9.98 -8.20
C ARG A 63 -4.83 -11.44 -8.04
N ARG A 64 -5.72 -12.24 -7.42
CA ARG A 64 -5.57 -13.70 -7.40
C ARG A 64 -5.99 -14.23 -8.78
N PRO A 65 -5.11 -14.93 -9.53
CA PRO A 65 -5.51 -15.52 -10.80
C PRO A 65 -6.59 -16.58 -10.57
N GLU A 66 -7.61 -16.60 -11.43
CA GLU A 66 -8.57 -17.70 -11.45
C GLU A 66 -7.85 -19.00 -11.80
N GLY A 67 -8.05 -20.04 -10.99
CA GLY A 67 -7.37 -21.32 -11.19
C GLY A 67 -5.88 -21.31 -10.86
N ALA A 68 -5.38 -20.31 -10.13
CA ALA A 68 -4.07 -20.39 -9.48
C ALA A 68 -4.06 -21.64 -8.59
N LEU A 69 -3.41 -22.70 -9.08
CA LEU A 69 -3.03 -23.83 -8.25
C LEU A 69 -2.21 -23.25 -7.11
N ASP A 70 -2.49 -23.66 -5.88
CA ASP A 70 -1.55 -23.44 -4.78
C ASP A 70 -0.24 -24.03 -5.29
N TYR A 71 0.73 -23.16 -5.59
CA TYR A 71 2.06 -23.61 -5.95
C TYR A 71 2.52 -24.39 -4.72
N VAL A 72 2.48 -25.71 -4.81
CA VAL A 72 3.03 -26.58 -3.79
C VAL A 72 4.52 -26.39 -3.94
N GLU A 73 5.02 -25.41 -3.19
CA GLU A 73 6.44 -25.19 -3.00
C GLU A 73 7.04 -26.56 -2.70
N SER A 74 8.04 -26.97 -3.49
CA SER A 74 8.88 -28.11 -3.14
C SER A 74 9.27 -27.90 -1.67
N ALA A 75 8.79 -28.77 -0.77
CA ALA A 75 8.78 -28.53 0.66
C ALA A 75 10.04 -27.77 1.08
N ALA A 76 9.87 -26.52 1.50
CA ALA A 76 10.98 -25.71 1.98
C ALA A 76 11.80 -26.58 2.95
N PRO A 77 13.14 -26.55 2.89
CA PRO A 77 13.95 -27.41 3.73
C PRO A 77 13.49 -27.28 5.18
N VAL A 78 13.00 -28.38 5.74
CA VAL A 78 12.55 -28.41 7.13
C VAL A 78 13.81 -28.28 7.98
N TYR A 79 14.02 -27.09 8.53
CA TYR A 79 15.10 -26.86 9.48
C TYR A 79 14.70 -27.51 10.81
N SER A 80 15.29 -28.67 11.13
CA SER A 80 15.11 -29.34 12.42
C SER A 80 16.20 -28.92 13.41
N GLY A 81 15.84 -28.78 14.69
CA GLY A 81 16.78 -28.44 15.76
C GLY A 81 17.26 -26.98 15.76
N VAL A 82 16.50 -26.06 15.14
CA VAL A 82 16.75 -24.62 15.24
C VAL A 82 15.89 -24.06 16.37
N ASP A 83 16.52 -23.43 17.35
CA ASP A 83 15.85 -22.65 18.38
C ASP A 83 15.41 -21.31 17.76
N ILE A 84 14.11 -21.17 17.49
CA ILE A 84 13.52 -19.94 16.99
C ILE A 84 13.23 -19.03 18.20
N PRO A 85 13.67 -17.75 18.20
CA PRO A 85 13.44 -16.85 19.32
C PRO A 85 11.96 -16.43 19.42
N ASP A 86 11.52 -16.10 20.64
CA ASP A 86 10.17 -15.59 20.91
C ASP A 86 9.90 -14.24 20.21
N GLU A 87 10.95 -13.44 20.00
CA GLU A 87 10.92 -12.16 19.30
C GLU A 87 12.03 -12.08 18.24
N PHE A 88 11.70 -11.59 17.06
CA PHE A 88 12.65 -11.41 15.96
C PHE A 88 12.33 -10.13 15.18
N ASP A 89 13.34 -9.28 15.00
CA ASP A 89 13.27 -8.10 14.14
C ASP A 89 14.45 -8.12 13.15
N PRO A 90 14.21 -8.22 11.83
CA PRO A 90 15.28 -8.29 10.85
C PRO A 90 16.16 -7.03 10.86
N ARG A 91 15.63 -5.87 11.26
CA ARG A 91 16.39 -4.60 11.34
C ARG A 91 17.41 -4.64 12.47
N VAL A 92 17.15 -5.41 13.53
CA VAL A 92 18.08 -5.63 14.64
C VAL A 92 19.09 -6.71 14.27
N GLN A 93 18.66 -7.75 13.55
CA GLN A 93 19.51 -8.87 13.13
C GLN A 93 20.53 -8.49 12.04
N TRP A 94 20.14 -7.62 11.10
CA TRP A 94 20.97 -7.16 9.99
C TRP A 94 21.00 -5.61 9.93
N PRO A 95 21.58 -4.95 10.94
CA PRO A 95 21.57 -3.49 11.03
C PRO A 95 22.37 -2.81 9.90
N GLU A 96 23.25 -3.54 9.22
CA GLU A 96 23.95 -3.06 8.04
C GLU A 96 23.05 -2.89 6.82
N CYS A 97 21.90 -3.59 6.77
CA CYS A 97 20.96 -3.57 5.66
C CYS A 97 19.90 -2.49 5.84
N LYS A 98 20.22 -1.28 5.36
CA LYS A 98 19.36 -0.10 5.52
C LYS A 98 17.98 -0.25 4.90
N SER A 99 17.85 -1.04 3.83
CA SER A 99 16.58 -1.29 3.14
C SER A 99 15.52 -1.90 4.05
N LEU A 100 15.90 -2.66 5.08
CA LEU A 100 14.97 -3.28 6.04
C LEU A 100 14.16 -2.27 6.85
N SER A 101 14.61 -1.01 6.92
CA SER A 101 13.90 0.08 7.60
C SER A 101 13.23 1.05 6.63
N GLU A 102 13.37 0.83 5.33
CA GLU A 102 12.81 1.68 4.29
C GLU A 102 11.32 1.38 4.13
N ILE A 103 10.49 2.44 4.06
CA ILE A 103 9.06 2.34 3.78
C ILE A 103 8.82 3.07 2.47
N ARG A 104 8.33 2.34 1.45
CA ARG A 104 8.08 2.91 0.12
C ARG A 104 6.62 3.28 -0.07
N ASP A 105 6.39 4.16 -1.04
CA ASP A 105 5.07 4.60 -1.46
C ASP A 105 4.78 4.13 -2.88
N GLN A 106 3.75 3.29 -3.04
CA GLN A 106 3.25 2.83 -4.33
C GLN A 106 2.50 3.93 -5.11
N GLY A 107 2.27 5.08 -4.50
CA GLY A 107 1.55 6.22 -5.07
C GLY A 107 0.09 5.89 -5.37
N SER A 108 -0.45 6.49 -6.45
CA SER A 108 -1.83 6.26 -6.90
C SER A 108 -1.98 5.00 -7.79
N CYS A 109 -1.11 4.02 -7.60
CA CYS A 109 -1.07 2.77 -8.37
C CYS A 109 -1.47 1.59 -7.48
N GLY A 110 -2.06 0.54 -8.05
CA GLY A 110 -2.21 -0.77 -7.41
C GLY A 110 -0.91 -1.59 -7.47
N GLY A 111 0.23 -0.94 -7.23
CA GLY A 111 1.57 -1.53 -7.40
C GLY A 111 2.04 -2.36 -6.21
N CYS A 112 1.24 -2.52 -5.15
CA CYS A 112 1.66 -3.18 -3.90
C CYS A 112 2.29 -4.57 -4.11
N TRP A 113 1.83 -5.34 -5.11
CA TRP A 113 2.37 -6.65 -5.43
C TRP A 113 3.82 -6.58 -5.94
N ALA A 114 4.15 -5.54 -6.72
CA ALA A 114 5.49 -5.30 -7.23
C ALA A 114 6.38 -4.72 -6.12
N PHE A 115 5.90 -3.71 -5.39
CA PHE A 115 6.63 -3.07 -4.30
C PHE A 115 7.03 -4.06 -3.19
N SER A 116 6.07 -4.83 -2.68
CA SER A 116 6.38 -5.87 -1.67
C SER A 116 7.38 -6.92 -2.16
N SER A 117 7.35 -7.25 -3.45
CA SER A 117 8.30 -8.19 -4.06
C SER A 117 9.70 -7.60 -4.12
N VAL A 118 9.85 -6.38 -4.66
CA VAL A 118 11.17 -5.75 -4.82
C VAL A 118 11.78 -5.30 -3.49
N GLU A 119 10.97 -4.93 -2.49
CA GLU A 119 11.42 -4.67 -1.11
C GLU A 119 12.06 -5.93 -0.51
N ALA A 120 11.37 -7.07 -0.54
CA ALA A 120 11.92 -8.32 -0.03
C ALA A 120 13.16 -8.80 -0.82
N MET A 121 13.18 -8.62 -2.14
CA MET A 121 14.34 -8.94 -2.97
C MET A 121 15.56 -8.06 -2.65
N THR A 122 15.33 -6.75 -2.47
CA THR A 122 16.33 -5.76 -2.05
C THR A 122 16.96 -6.19 -0.72
N ASP A 123 16.13 -6.52 0.27
CA ASP A 123 16.58 -6.97 1.59
C ASP A 123 17.39 -8.27 1.52
N ARG A 124 16.87 -9.27 0.79
CA ARG A 124 17.55 -10.56 0.64
C ARG A 124 18.90 -10.43 -0.04
N LEU A 125 19.04 -9.52 -1.00
CA LEU A 125 20.31 -9.25 -1.66
C LEU A 125 21.34 -8.68 -0.68
N CYS A 126 20.92 -7.74 0.17
CA CYS A 126 21.78 -7.21 1.22
C CYS A 126 22.17 -8.29 2.24
N ILE A 127 21.21 -9.05 2.77
CA ILE A 127 21.44 -10.10 3.76
C ILE A 127 22.39 -11.17 3.20
N ALA A 128 22.12 -11.69 2.00
CA ALA A 128 22.93 -12.73 1.38
C ALA A 128 24.35 -12.25 1.07
N SER A 129 24.51 -10.98 0.71
CA SER A 129 25.81 -10.37 0.42
C SER A 129 26.55 -9.89 1.67
N LYS A 130 25.96 -10.00 2.87
CA LYS A 130 26.48 -9.47 4.14
C LYS A 130 26.75 -7.95 4.05
N GLY A 131 25.78 -7.21 3.52
CA GLY A 131 25.84 -5.76 3.38
C GLY A 131 26.69 -5.24 2.21
N LYS A 132 27.30 -6.10 1.39
CA LYS A 132 28.15 -5.67 0.26
C LYS A 132 27.34 -5.13 -0.92
N GLN A 133 26.13 -5.62 -1.13
CA GLN A 133 25.20 -5.15 -2.15
C GLN A 133 24.02 -4.48 -1.47
N GLN A 134 23.96 -3.16 -1.58
CA GLN A 134 22.87 -2.34 -1.04
C GLN A 134 22.27 -1.54 -2.18
N VAL A 135 21.55 -2.24 -3.05
CA VAL A 135 20.84 -1.63 -4.18
C VAL A 135 19.35 -1.66 -3.90
N GLU A 136 18.69 -0.60 -4.31
CA GLU A 136 17.23 -0.53 -4.36
C GLU A 136 16.75 -1.09 -5.70
N LEU A 137 16.02 -2.20 -5.66
CA LEU A 137 15.40 -2.76 -6.85
C LEU A 137 14.17 -1.94 -7.24
N SER A 138 14.02 -1.72 -8.54
CA SER A 138 12.99 -0.84 -9.13
C SER A 138 11.62 -1.50 -9.05
N GLY A 139 10.72 -0.91 -8.25
CA GLY A 139 9.30 -1.29 -8.26
C GLY A 139 8.65 -0.96 -9.60
N GLU A 140 9.07 0.11 -10.26
CA GLU A 140 8.53 0.55 -11.56
C GLU A 140 8.86 -0.42 -12.70
N ASP A 141 10.04 -1.04 -12.69
CA ASP A 141 10.43 -2.01 -13.72
C ASP A 141 9.71 -3.36 -13.54
N MET A 142 9.18 -3.62 -12.35
CA MET A 142 8.43 -4.82 -12.02
C MET A 142 6.93 -4.71 -12.37
N VAL A 143 6.36 -3.50 -12.34
CA VAL A 143 4.93 -3.23 -12.63
C VAL A 143 4.61 -3.44 -14.11
#